data_AF-A0A2T3MMS2-F1
#
_entry.id   AF-A0A2T3MMS2-F1
#
_cell.length_a   1.000
_cell.length_b   1.000
_cell.length_c   1.000
_cell.angle_alpha   90.00
_cell.angle_beta   90.00
_cell.angle_gamma   90.00
#
_symmetry.space_group_name_H-M   'P 1'
#
loop_
_entity.id
_entity.type
_entity.pdbx_description
1 polymer ?
#
loop_
_entity_poly.entity_id
_entity_poly.type
_entity_poly.pdbx_seq_one_letter_code
_entity_poly.pdbx_strand_id
1 'polypeptide(L)'
;MIKYGALYVLFSVVFVGVVMIADRIHNDHLLTQTKDSVYLDNDKERATFAAEIVRQYILKPDQSLPTTEGGLFPYFYGYADLNNDGSDEVFILMQTEEYCTKKGCQGYLFSHTQQKLAQWINIYQPILVADESHNGWRDILMSDDNKMYRIEYHDGHYLTDVSKAPEFNNRQQALVAVGLALDSKYYRKGGSNLALNYSQPIFDCQQCFLFSFNRYDESDNDFYLLVNSKEKKVSMYP
;
A
#
# COMPACT_ATOMS: atom_id res chain seq x y z
N MET A 1 -19.86 64.60 -58.32
CA MET A 1 -19.29 65.43 -57.23
C MET A 1 -18.18 64.64 -56.57
N ILE A 2 -16.96 65.16 -56.62
CA ILE A 2 -15.76 64.59 -56.00
C ILE A 2 -15.64 65.17 -54.58
N LYS A 3 -15.34 64.35 -53.57
CA LYS A 3 -14.51 64.76 -52.43
C LYS A 3 -13.61 63.60 -51.99
N TYR A 4 -12.32 63.91 -51.96
CA TYR A 4 -11.20 63.10 -51.49
C TYR A 4 -11.20 62.92 -49.97
N GLY A 5 -10.58 61.84 -49.51
CA GLY A 5 -10.10 61.69 -48.13
C GLY A 5 -9.25 60.43 -48.00
N ALA A 6 -7.93 60.61 -48.01
CA ALA A 6 -6.93 59.55 -48.08
C ALA A 6 -6.54 58.98 -46.70
N LEU A 7 -5.92 57.79 -46.78
CA LEU A 7 -4.84 57.27 -45.92
C LEU A 7 -5.22 56.70 -44.53
N TYR A 8 -5.05 55.38 -44.36
CA TYR A 8 -3.93 54.82 -43.58
C TYR A 8 -3.80 53.31 -43.87
N VAL A 9 -2.61 52.90 -44.26
CA VAL A 9 -2.16 51.51 -44.39
C VAL A 9 -1.81 51.02 -42.99
N LEU A 10 -2.27 49.82 -42.61
CA LEU A 10 -1.57 48.98 -41.63
C LEU A 10 -1.75 47.50 -42.00
N PHE A 11 -0.60 46.86 -42.17
CA PHE A 11 -0.36 45.44 -42.42
C PHE A 11 -0.94 44.56 -41.30
N SER A 12 -1.51 43.40 -41.64
CA SER A 12 -0.96 42.10 -41.19
C SER A 12 -1.78 40.90 -41.69
N VAL A 13 -1.13 40.14 -42.55
CA VAL A 13 -1.18 38.69 -42.82
C VAL A 13 -2.10 37.85 -41.92
N VAL A 14 -3.01 37.08 -42.54
CA VAL A 14 -3.37 35.72 -42.08
C VAL A 14 -3.36 34.78 -43.28
N PHE A 15 -2.54 33.73 -43.17
CA PHE A 15 -2.32 32.70 -44.16
C PHE A 15 -3.56 31.81 -44.36
N VAL A 16 -3.75 31.41 -45.61
CA VAL A 16 -4.75 30.48 -46.15
C VAL A 16 -4.23 29.04 -46.06
N GLY A 17 -5.15 28.05 -45.96
CA GLY A 17 -4.93 26.68 -46.46
C GLY A 17 -5.21 25.62 -45.40
N VAL A 18 -6.44 25.14 -45.27
CA VAL A 18 -7.04 24.00 -46.00
C VAL A 18 -6.41 22.65 -45.67
N VAL A 19 -7.25 21.82 -45.04
CA VAL A 19 -7.12 20.42 -44.67
C VAL A 19 -6.89 19.53 -45.89
N MET A 20 -5.96 18.58 -45.79
CA MET A 20 -5.87 17.38 -46.65
C MET A 20 -5.67 16.14 -45.76
N ILE A 21 -6.38 15.08 -46.12
CA ILE A 21 -6.49 13.78 -45.44
C ILE A 21 -5.46 12.80 -46.05
N ALA A 22 -4.88 11.91 -45.23
CA ALA A 22 -4.71 10.46 -45.46
C ALA A 22 -3.35 9.87 -44.98
N ASP A 23 -3.48 8.71 -44.30
CA ASP A 23 -2.59 7.57 -44.04
C ASP A 23 -1.23 7.83 -43.34
N ARG A 24 -1.03 7.42 -42.07
CA ARG A 24 -1.01 6.05 -41.47
C ARG A 24 0.01 5.13 -42.14
N ILE A 25 1.20 5.05 -41.53
CA ILE A 25 1.87 3.83 -41.01
C ILE A 25 3.28 4.29 -40.56
N HIS A 26 3.48 4.47 -39.25
CA HIS A 26 4.76 4.17 -38.61
C HIS A 26 4.60 4.06 -37.09
N ASN A 27 4.93 2.86 -36.58
CA ASN A 27 5.28 2.52 -35.20
C ASN A 27 4.31 2.87 -34.05
N ASP A 28 3.40 1.94 -33.74
CA ASP A 28 2.69 1.83 -32.46
C ASP A 28 3.14 0.59 -31.66
N HIS A 29 4.44 0.25 -31.66
CA HIS A 29 4.97 -0.87 -30.84
C HIS A 29 5.99 -0.46 -29.78
N LEU A 30 6.02 0.82 -29.41
CA LEU A 30 6.88 1.29 -28.32
C LEU A 30 6.13 2.39 -27.57
N LEU A 31 5.27 2.03 -26.60
CA LEU A 31 4.81 2.87 -25.47
C LEU A 31 3.82 2.15 -24.53
N THR A 32 3.88 0.81 -24.45
CA THR A 32 3.19 0.00 -23.42
C THR A 32 4.16 -0.74 -22.49
N GLN A 33 5.40 -0.24 -22.38
CA GLN A 33 6.25 -0.48 -21.21
C GLN A 33 6.18 0.76 -20.32
N THR A 34 5.06 0.97 -19.63
CA THR A 34 4.90 2.18 -18.80
C THR A 34 4.08 1.83 -17.57
N LYS A 35 4.76 1.87 -16.42
CA LYS A 35 4.23 1.70 -15.07
C LYS A 35 3.78 0.29 -14.72
N ASP A 36 2.75 -0.28 -15.34
CA ASP A 36 2.18 -1.54 -14.87
C ASP A 36 3.16 -2.72 -14.96
N SER A 37 3.97 -2.81 -16.02
CA SER A 37 5.01 -3.85 -16.13
C SER A 37 6.12 -3.68 -15.09
N VAL A 38 6.52 -2.45 -14.76
CA VAL A 38 7.56 -2.17 -13.76
C VAL A 38 7.06 -2.44 -12.35
N TYR A 39 5.79 -2.13 -12.06
CA TYR A 39 5.17 -2.47 -10.78
C TYR A 39 4.99 -3.99 -10.63
N LEU A 40 4.61 -4.70 -11.70
CA LEU A 40 4.48 -6.16 -11.71
C LEU A 40 5.84 -6.87 -11.61
N ASP A 41 6.87 -6.36 -12.28
CA ASP A 41 8.24 -6.91 -12.19
C ASP A 41 8.83 -6.69 -10.80
N ASN A 42 8.66 -5.49 -10.22
CA ASN A 42 9.07 -5.21 -8.84
C ASN A 42 8.31 -6.08 -7.83
N ASP A 43 7.00 -6.29 -8.02
CA ASP A 43 6.21 -7.16 -7.16
C ASP A 43 6.68 -8.62 -7.24
N LYS A 44 7.02 -9.11 -8.43
CA LYS A 44 7.60 -10.45 -8.61
C LYS A 44 8.99 -10.60 -7.97
N GLU A 45 9.86 -9.60 -8.13
CA GLU A 45 11.19 -9.58 -7.50
C GLU A 45 11.06 -9.56 -5.97
N ARG A 46 10.21 -8.70 -5.43
CA ARG A 46 9.87 -8.61 -4.00
C ARG A 46 9.26 -9.91 -3.46
N ALA A 47 8.35 -10.54 -4.21
CA ALA A 47 7.81 -11.85 -3.84
C ALA A 47 8.91 -12.92 -3.80
N THR A 48 9.82 -12.89 -4.77
CA THR A 48 10.94 -13.84 -4.85
C THR A 48 11.92 -13.66 -3.69
N PHE A 49 12.28 -12.40 -3.36
CA PHE A 49 13.16 -12.09 -2.23
C PHE A 49 12.56 -12.52 -0.89
N ALA A 50 11.27 -12.22 -0.65
CA ALA A 50 10.57 -12.66 0.55
C ALA A 50 10.53 -14.19 0.63
N ALA A 51 10.25 -14.87 -0.50
CA ALA A 51 10.23 -16.33 -0.56
C ALA A 51 11.60 -16.96 -0.27
N GLU A 52 12.69 -16.35 -0.74
CA GLU A 52 14.05 -16.78 -0.43
C GLU A 52 14.34 -16.68 1.06
N ILE A 53 14.00 -15.53 1.68
CA ILE A 53 14.17 -15.34 3.13
C ILE A 53 13.40 -16.40 3.91
N VAL A 54 12.13 -16.65 3.55
CA VAL A 54 11.32 -17.64 4.25
C VAL A 54 11.97 -19.01 4.19
N ARG A 55 12.40 -19.45 3.00
CA ARG A 55 13.03 -20.77 2.81
C ARG A 55 14.36 -20.90 3.56
N GLN A 56 15.17 -19.86 3.56
CA GLN A 56 16.54 -19.93 4.08
C GLN A 56 16.63 -19.68 5.59
N TYR A 57 15.80 -18.79 6.14
CA TYR A 57 15.96 -18.29 7.50
C TYR A 57 14.78 -18.54 8.42
N ILE A 58 13.59 -18.82 7.89
CA ILE A 58 12.37 -18.99 8.71
C ILE A 58 11.95 -20.46 8.80
N LEU A 59 11.97 -21.19 7.68
CA LEU A 59 11.64 -22.61 7.65
C LEU A 59 12.69 -23.45 8.36
N LYS A 60 12.24 -24.51 9.03
CA LYS A 60 13.14 -25.54 9.52
C LYS A 60 13.69 -26.36 8.33
N PRO A 61 14.88 -26.97 8.43
CA PRO A 61 15.53 -27.66 7.31
C PRO A 61 14.71 -28.78 6.66
N ASP A 62 13.82 -29.42 7.41
CA ASP A 62 12.95 -30.52 6.98
C ASP A 62 11.52 -30.07 6.64
N GLN A 63 11.24 -28.77 6.76
CA GLN A 63 9.92 -28.22 6.60
C GLN A 63 9.70 -27.69 5.19
N SER A 64 8.66 -28.18 4.53
CA SER A 64 8.10 -27.53 3.35
C SER A 64 6.90 -26.67 3.72
N LEU A 65 6.75 -25.56 3.01
CA LEU A 65 5.51 -24.82 3.05
C LEU A 65 4.42 -25.60 2.31
N PRO A 66 3.16 -25.58 2.80
CA PRO A 66 2.06 -26.17 2.06
C PRO A 66 1.96 -25.50 0.68
N THR A 67 1.79 -26.31 -0.36
CA THR A 67 1.37 -25.80 -1.67
C THR A 67 -0.04 -25.26 -1.48
N THR A 68 -0.18 -23.95 -1.36
CA THR A 68 -1.51 -23.34 -1.21
C THR A 68 -2.35 -23.62 -2.45
N GLU A 69 -3.62 -23.99 -2.24
CA GLU A 69 -4.59 -23.95 -3.33
C GLU A 69 -4.70 -22.50 -3.84
N GLY A 70 -4.54 -22.29 -5.14
CA GLY A 70 -4.64 -20.96 -5.76
C GLY A 70 -3.35 -20.11 -5.79
N GLY A 71 -2.22 -20.61 -5.31
CA GLY A 71 -0.91 -19.91 -5.44
C GLY A 71 -0.66 -18.76 -4.47
N LEU A 72 -1.41 -18.67 -3.37
CA LEU A 72 -1.20 -17.70 -2.30
C LEU A 72 0.06 -18.03 -1.48
N PHE A 73 0.78 -17.03 -1.00
CA PHE A 73 1.88 -17.32 -0.08
C PHE A 73 1.34 -17.70 1.30
N PRO A 74 1.91 -18.70 1.99
CA PRO A 74 1.52 -19.07 3.36
C PRO A 74 2.07 -18.08 4.41
N TYR A 75 2.29 -16.85 3.99
CA TYR A 75 2.75 -15.70 4.74
C TYR A 75 2.35 -14.42 3.99
N PHE A 76 2.18 -13.34 4.72
CA PHE A 76 2.09 -12.00 4.15
C PHE A 76 3.46 -11.33 4.21
N TYR A 77 3.71 -10.40 3.31
CA TYR A 77 4.93 -9.60 3.35
C TYR A 77 4.66 -8.15 2.95
N GLY A 78 5.56 -7.26 3.36
CA GLY A 78 5.54 -5.83 3.00
C GLY A 78 6.94 -5.25 3.03
N TYR A 79 7.12 -4.14 2.32
CA TYR A 79 8.40 -3.48 2.14
C TYR A 79 8.30 -2.01 2.52
N ALA A 80 9.30 -1.50 3.23
CA ALA A 80 9.46 -0.09 3.51
C ALA A 80 10.91 0.22 3.84
N ASP A 81 11.42 1.33 3.32
CA ASP A 81 12.67 1.95 3.76
C ASP A 81 12.47 2.56 5.16
N LEU A 82 12.80 1.79 6.20
CA LEU A 82 12.59 2.19 7.58
C LEU A 82 13.71 3.11 8.07
N ASN A 83 14.90 3.05 7.49
CA ASN A 83 16.06 3.84 7.93
C ASN A 83 16.42 5.02 6.99
N ASN A 84 15.64 5.19 5.92
CA ASN A 84 15.81 6.19 4.89
C ASN A 84 17.19 6.12 4.17
N ASP A 85 17.71 4.91 3.97
CA ASP A 85 18.96 4.65 3.23
C ASP A 85 18.76 4.43 1.72
N GLY A 86 17.51 4.41 1.26
CA GLY A 86 17.13 4.16 -0.12
C GLY A 86 16.87 2.68 -0.45
N SER A 87 16.97 1.79 0.53
CA SER A 87 16.73 0.35 0.41
C SER A 87 15.61 -0.08 1.34
N ASP A 88 14.68 -0.88 0.84
CA ASP A 88 13.56 -1.32 1.68
C ASP A 88 13.97 -2.47 2.61
N GLU A 89 13.57 -2.38 3.88
CA GLU A 89 13.40 -3.53 4.74
C GLU A 89 12.17 -4.34 4.33
N VAL A 90 12.22 -5.65 4.59
CA VAL A 90 11.09 -6.55 4.37
C VAL A 90 10.56 -7.10 5.69
N PHE A 91 9.26 -6.98 5.87
CA PHE A 91 8.53 -7.64 6.95
C PHE A 91 7.79 -8.85 6.40
N ILE A 92 7.84 -9.96 7.14
CA ILE A 92 7.18 -11.23 6.79
C ILE A 92 6.35 -11.67 7.99
N LEU A 93 5.04 -11.84 7.78
CA LEU A 93 4.10 -12.35 8.78
C LEU A 93 3.61 -13.74 8.37
N MET A 94 4.02 -14.77 9.10
CA MET A 94 3.63 -16.15 8.79
C MET A 94 2.14 -16.38 9.00
N GLN A 95 1.53 -17.29 8.24
CA GLN A 95 0.09 -17.60 8.32
C GLN A 95 -0.21 -19.09 8.58
N THR A 96 0.81 -19.92 8.76
CA THR A 96 0.61 -21.36 9.01
C THR A 96 0.54 -21.68 10.49
N GLU A 97 -0.18 -22.75 10.85
CA GLU A 97 -0.43 -23.15 12.24
C GLU A 97 0.84 -23.35 13.08
N GLU A 98 1.96 -23.76 12.46
CA GLU A 98 3.22 -23.91 13.18
C GLU A 98 3.81 -22.58 13.68
N TYR A 99 3.53 -21.49 12.97
CA TYR A 99 4.01 -20.15 13.31
C TYR A 99 2.93 -19.28 13.93
N CYS A 100 1.73 -19.83 14.15
CA CYS A 100 0.60 -19.10 14.70
C CYS A 100 0.08 -19.77 15.97
N THR A 101 -0.22 -18.93 16.96
CA THR A 101 -0.98 -19.35 18.15
C THR A 101 -2.37 -18.73 18.08
N LYS A 102 -3.22 -19.07 19.07
CA LYS A 102 -4.51 -18.39 19.25
C LYS A 102 -4.39 -16.87 19.49
N LYS A 103 -3.19 -16.39 19.83
CA LYS A 103 -2.86 -14.99 20.10
C LYS A 103 -2.12 -14.31 18.96
N GLY A 104 -1.98 -14.97 17.81
CA GLY A 104 -1.42 -14.36 16.60
C GLY A 104 -0.22 -15.11 16.08
N CYS A 105 0.43 -14.54 15.09
CA CYS A 105 1.47 -15.21 14.33
C CYS A 105 2.86 -14.64 14.62
N GLN A 106 3.88 -15.37 14.19
CA GLN A 106 5.25 -14.90 14.19
C GLN A 106 5.48 -13.97 13.01
N GLY A 107 6.11 -12.83 13.29
CA GLY A 107 6.57 -11.90 12.24
C GLY A 107 8.06 -11.63 12.36
N TYR A 108 8.67 -11.32 11.22
CA TYR A 108 10.11 -11.17 11.07
C TYR A 108 10.40 -9.94 10.24
N LEU A 109 11.40 -9.17 10.64
CA LEU A 109 11.92 -8.03 9.88
C LEU A 109 13.35 -8.33 9.44
N PHE A 110 13.62 -8.12 8.16
CA PHE A 110 14.93 -8.30 7.55
C PHE A 110 15.33 -7.04 6.78
N SER A 111 16.63 -6.77 6.72
CA SER A 111 17.20 -5.76 5.84
C SER A 111 17.13 -6.19 4.37
N HIS A 112 17.40 -5.25 3.46
CA HIS A 112 17.59 -5.52 2.04
C HIS A 112 18.75 -6.51 1.74
N THR A 113 19.68 -6.70 2.69
CA THR A 113 20.78 -7.69 2.63
C THR A 113 20.45 -9.03 3.30
N GLN A 114 19.17 -9.26 3.64
CA GLN A 114 18.69 -10.48 4.32
C GLN A 114 19.24 -10.66 5.74
N GLN A 115 19.75 -9.59 6.38
CA GLN A 115 20.10 -9.62 7.80
C GLN A 115 18.82 -9.53 8.63
N LYS A 116 18.60 -10.49 9.54
CA LYS A 116 17.46 -10.42 10.47
C LYS A 116 17.65 -9.25 11.44
N LEU A 117 16.70 -8.31 11.42
CA LEU A 117 16.69 -7.13 12.27
C LEU A 117 15.87 -7.36 13.54
N ALA A 118 14.72 -8.02 13.42
CA ALA A 118 13.84 -8.29 14.56
C ALA A 118 12.90 -9.48 14.29
N GLN A 119 12.32 -9.99 15.37
CA GLN A 119 11.32 -11.06 15.36
C GLN A 119 10.32 -10.82 16.49
N TRP A 120 9.03 -11.03 16.17
CA TRP A 120 7.92 -10.93 17.12
C TRP A 120 7.09 -12.20 17.10
N ILE A 121 6.34 -12.39 18.18
CA ILE A 121 5.36 -13.47 18.33
C ILE A 121 4.03 -12.86 18.75
N ASN A 122 2.92 -13.54 18.46
CA ASN A 122 1.57 -13.12 18.85
C ASN A 122 1.18 -11.74 18.32
N ILE A 123 1.50 -11.47 17.04
CA ILE A 123 1.10 -10.24 16.36
C ILE A 123 0.11 -10.53 15.24
N TYR A 124 -0.68 -9.51 14.92
CA TYR A 124 -1.69 -9.54 13.84
C TYR A 124 -1.52 -8.34 12.91
N GLN A 125 -2.11 -8.45 11.71
CA GLN A 125 -2.38 -7.25 10.92
C GLN A 125 -3.42 -6.36 11.63
N PRO A 126 -3.36 -5.03 11.43
CA PRO A 126 -2.41 -4.33 10.56
C PRO A 126 -1.03 -4.13 11.21
N ILE A 127 -0.03 -4.03 10.33
CA ILE A 127 1.36 -3.67 10.65
C ILE A 127 1.68 -2.44 9.81
N LEU A 128 1.86 -1.28 10.45
CA LEU A 128 1.91 0.02 9.77
C LEU A 128 3.25 0.72 10.03
N VAL A 129 3.60 1.67 9.17
CA VAL A 129 4.73 2.58 9.42
C VAL A 129 4.22 3.81 10.16
N ALA A 130 4.81 4.10 11.34
CA ALA A 130 4.49 5.29 12.12
C ALA A 130 5.06 6.55 11.44
N ASP A 131 4.50 7.73 11.71
CA ASP A 131 5.12 8.99 11.22
C ASP A 131 6.41 9.32 12.00
N GLU A 132 6.51 8.83 13.22
CA GLU A 132 7.64 9.05 14.12
C GLU A 132 8.85 8.17 13.76
N SER A 133 10.01 8.62 14.23
CA SER A 133 11.28 7.92 14.04
C SER A 133 12.14 8.07 15.30
N HIS A 134 12.88 7.03 15.63
CA HIS A 134 13.87 7.03 16.68
C HIS A 134 15.21 6.55 16.14
N ASN A 135 16.28 7.29 16.45
CA ASN A 135 17.66 6.97 16.03
C ASN A 135 17.83 6.76 14.51
N GLY A 136 17.06 7.51 13.70
CA GLY A 136 17.10 7.43 12.23
C GLY A 136 16.22 6.35 11.62
N TRP A 137 15.51 5.56 12.43
CA TRP A 137 14.61 4.51 11.97
C TRP A 137 13.15 4.88 12.25
N ARG A 138 12.25 4.61 11.30
CA ARG A 138 10.80 4.74 11.44
C ARG A 138 10.29 3.73 12.46
N ASP A 139 9.40 4.17 13.33
CA ASP A 139 8.75 3.23 14.25
C ASP A 139 7.70 2.39 13.50
N ILE A 140 7.40 1.22 14.06
CA ILE A 140 6.40 0.31 13.49
C ILE A 140 5.19 0.29 14.42
N LEU A 141 3.98 0.35 13.87
CA LEU A 141 2.76 0.13 14.65
C LEU A 141 2.31 -1.31 14.46
N MET A 142 2.17 -2.06 15.55
CA MET A 142 1.77 -3.46 15.53
C MET A 142 0.55 -3.69 16.40
N SER A 143 -0.32 -4.59 15.95
CA SER A 143 -1.49 -5.01 16.70
C SER A 143 -1.17 -6.26 17.54
N ASP A 144 -1.52 -6.20 18.83
CA ASP A 144 -1.58 -7.35 19.74
C ASP A 144 -2.97 -7.35 20.40
N ASP A 145 -3.73 -8.43 20.14
CA ASP A 145 -5.15 -8.56 20.47
C ASP A 145 -6.00 -7.39 19.93
N ASN A 146 -6.60 -6.58 20.82
CA ASN A 146 -7.48 -5.47 20.45
C ASN A 146 -6.82 -4.09 20.55
N LYS A 147 -5.49 -4.07 20.68
CA LYS A 147 -4.71 -2.86 20.89
C LYS A 147 -3.60 -2.75 19.87
N MET A 148 -3.22 -1.50 19.58
CA MET A 148 -2.09 -1.18 18.74
C MET A 148 -0.99 -0.58 19.59
N TYR A 149 0.24 -0.90 19.26
CA TYR A 149 1.42 -0.52 20.01
C TYR A 149 2.45 0.08 19.07
N ARG A 150 3.19 1.09 19.55
CA ARG A 150 4.30 1.68 18.82
C ARG A 150 5.61 1.00 19.20
N ILE A 151 6.17 0.30 18.23
CA ILE A 151 7.43 -0.41 18.32
C ILE A 151 8.55 0.54 17.92
N GLU A 152 9.20 1.11 18.93
CA GLU A 152 10.27 2.10 18.75
C GLU A 152 11.61 1.43 18.48
N TYR A 153 12.47 2.12 17.71
CA TYR A 153 13.84 1.69 17.45
C TYR A 153 14.82 2.38 18.40
N HIS A 154 15.45 1.61 19.29
CA HIS A 154 16.41 2.10 20.28
C HIS A 154 17.67 1.25 20.29
N ASP A 155 18.83 1.88 20.47
CA ASP A 155 20.12 1.19 20.66
C ASP A 155 20.40 0.09 19.61
N GLY A 156 20.12 0.39 18.33
CA GLY A 156 20.41 -0.52 17.22
C GLY A 156 19.39 -1.64 16.98
N HIS A 157 18.24 -1.65 17.68
CA HIS A 157 17.22 -2.68 17.51
C HIS A 157 15.79 -2.17 17.77
N TYR A 158 14.80 -2.86 17.20
CA TYR A 158 13.39 -2.66 17.56
C TYR A 158 13.04 -3.39 18.85
N LEU A 159 12.12 -2.83 19.63
CA LEU A 159 11.53 -3.53 20.78
C LEU A 159 10.76 -4.78 20.32
N THR A 160 11.22 -5.98 20.73
CA THR A 160 10.61 -7.25 20.31
C THR A 160 9.48 -7.74 21.23
N ASP A 161 9.38 -7.19 22.43
CA ASP A 161 8.30 -7.45 23.38
C ASP A 161 7.21 -6.39 23.24
N VAL A 162 6.20 -6.67 22.40
CA VAL A 162 5.08 -5.75 22.10
C VAL A 162 4.34 -5.32 23.37
N SER A 163 4.26 -6.18 24.38
CA SER A 163 3.52 -5.87 25.63
C SER A 163 4.16 -4.76 26.46
N LYS A 164 5.44 -4.46 26.23
CA LYS A 164 6.19 -3.37 26.87
C LYS A 164 6.20 -2.08 26.06
N ALA A 165 5.69 -2.13 24.82
CA ALA A 165 5.63 -0.97 23.96
C ALA A 165 4.54 0.01 24.42
N PRO A 166 4.70 1.32 24.16
CA PRO A 166 3.64 2.28 24.40
C PRO A 166 2.41 2.00 23.52
N GLU A 167 1.22 2.03 24.12
CA GLU A 167 -0.04 1.90 23.40
C GLU A 167 -0.22 3.09 22.43
N PHE A 168 -0.57 2.79 21.19
CA PHE A 168 -0.92 3.75 20.16
C PHE A 168 -2.43 3.75 19.94
N ASN A 169 -3.06 4.92 20.04
CA ASN A 169 -4.51 5.06 19.91
C ASN A 169 -4.87 5.92 18.69
N ASN A 170 -5.39 5.27 17.65
CA ASN A 170 -5.85 5.92 16.42
C ASN A 170 -7.38 6.07 16.36
N ARG A 171 -8.11 5.93 17.47
CA ARG A 171 -9.59 5.89 17.47
C ARG A 171 -10.21 7.13 16.82
N GLN A 172 -9.66 8.32 17.08
CA GLN A 172 -10.15 9.56 16.47
C GLN A 172 -9.95 9.57 14.95
N GLN A 173 -8.78 9.09 14.48
CA GLN A 173 -8.46 9.00 13.05
C GLN A 173 -9.36 7.97 12.36
N ALA A 174 -9.64 6.85 13.01
CA ALA A 174 -10.58 5.84 12.53
C ALA A 174 -12.00 6.39 12.37
N LEU A 175 -12.49 7.21 13.32
CA LEU A 175 -13.80 7.86 13.21
C LEU A 175 -13.86 8.86 12.04
N VAL A 176 -12.79 9.61 11.81
CA VAL A 176 -12.67 10.48 10.64
C VAL A 176 -12.69 9.65 9.35
N ALA A 177 -11.96 8.54 9.32
CA ALA A 177 -11.91 7.65 8.16
C ALA A 177 -13.28 7.03 7.84
N VAL A 178 -14.04 6.62 8.86
CA VAL A 178 -15.43 6.16 8.70
C VAL A 178 -16.30 7.26 8.07
N GLY A 179 -16.21 8.50 8.58
CA GLY A 179 -16.96 9.63 8.02
C GLY A 179 -16.63 9.88 6.55
N LEU A 180 -15.35 9.85 6.20
CA LEU A 180 -14.88 9.98 4.81
C LEU A 180 -15.36 8.83 3.91
N ALA A 181 -15.32 7.59 4.40
CA ALA A 181 -15.79 6.42 3.67
C ALA A 181 -17.29 6.54 3.35
N LEU A 182 -18.11 6.89 4.35
CA LEU A 182 -19.56 7.07 4.21
C LEU A 182 -19.93 8.26 3.30
N ASP A 183 -19.15 9.35 3.33
CA ASP A 183 -19.36 10.52 2.46
C ASP A 183 -18.88 10.28 1.02
N SER A 184 -18.05 9.26 0.79
CA SER A 184 -17.46 8.99 -0.51
C SER A 184 -18.50 8.66 -1.58
N LYS A 185 -18.20 9.06 -2.82
CA LYS A 185 -19.01 8.70 -4.00
C LYS A 185 -19.13 7.18 -4.21
N TYR A 186 -18.18 6.41 -3.68
CA TYR A 186 -18.15 4.96 -3.83
C TYR A 186 -19.18 4.29 -2.92
N TYR A 187 -19.21 4.67 -1.64
CA TYR A 187 -20.18 4.14 -0.70
C TYR A 187 -21.59 4.70 -0.94
N ARG A 188 -21.72 5.98 -1.30
CA ARG A 188 -23.02 6.59 -1.61
C ARG A 188 -23.74 5.95 -2.80
N LYS A 189 -23.03 5.21 -3.65
CA LYS A 189 -23.59 4.44 -4.76
C LYS A 189 -24.11 3.08 -4.27
N GLY A 190 -25.05 3.11 -3.31
CA GLY A 190 -25.75 1.91 -2.83
C GLY A 190 -24.94 1.02 -1.88
N GLY A 191 -23.95 1.56 -1.17
CA GLY A 191 -23.15 0.81 -0.21
C GLY A 191 -23.91 0.44 1.06
N SER A 192 -23.57 -0.73 1.62
CA SER A 192 -24.06 -1.25 2.89
C SER A 192 -22.94 -1.97 3.64
N ASN A 193 -23.15 -2.28 4.93
CA ASN A 193 -22.22 -3.09 5.74
C ASN A 193 -20.77 -2.59 5.76
N LEU A 194 -20.57 -1.27 5.91
CA LEU A 194 -19.21 -0.71 6.02
C LEU A 194 -18.54 -1.27 7.27
N ALA A 195 -17.41 -1.95 7.11
CA ALA A 195 -16.62 -2.51 8.20
C ALA A 195 -15.13 -2.19 7.98
N LEU A 196 -14.40 -1.98 9.09
CA LEU A 196 -12.94 -1.95 9.04
C LEU A 196 -12.43 -3.32 8.62
N ASN A 197 -11.51 -3.33 7.66
CA ASN A 197 -10.84 -4.53 7.21
C ASN A 197 -9.36 -4.45 7.60
N TYR A 198 -8.92 -5.39 8.43
CA TYR A 198 -7.56 -5.40 8.97
C TYR A 198 -6.54 -6.09 8.05
N SER A 199 -6.94 -6.60 6.89
CA SER A 199 -6.05 -7.18 5.87
C SER A 199 -5.32 -6.11 5.03
N GLN A 200 -4.95 -5.00 5.67
CA GLN A 200 -4.20 -3.92 5.02
C GLN A 200 -2.81 -4.38 4.59
N PRO A 201 -2.25 -3.84 3.50
CA PRO A 201 -0.86 -4.08 3.14
C PRO A 201 0.06 -3.84 4.35
N ILE A 202 1.02 -4.75 4.54
CA ILE A 202 2.04 -4.55 5.57
C ILE A 202 2.87 -3.32 5.19
N PHE A 203 3.14 -2.48 6.19
CA PHE A 203 3.77 -1.17 6.06
C PHE A 203 2.95 -0.11 5.31
N ASP A 204 1.63 -0.22 5.34
CA ASP A 204 0.77 0.91 4.97
C ASP A 204 0.92 2.08 5.97
N CYS A 205 0.42 3.26 5.60
CA CYS A 205 0.58 4.47 6.39
C CYS A 205 -0.27 4.44 7.67
N GLN A 206 0.20 5.06 8.77
CA GLN A 206 -0.55 5.05 10.04
C GLN A 206 -1.94 5.71 9.97
N GLN A 207 -2.21 6.53 8.95
CA GLN A 207 -3.51 7.18 8.73
C GLN A 207 -4.36 6.54 7.62
N CYS A 208 -3.88 5.42 7.07
CA CYS A 208 -4.51 4.66 6.01
C CYS A 208 -5.39 3.59 6.65
N PHE A 209 -6.64 3.53 6.21
CA PHE A 209 -7.64 2.57 6.68
C PHE A 209 -8.25 1.86 5.48
N LEU A 210 -8.32 0.54 5.55
CA LEU A 210 -9.05 -0.28 4.59
C LEU A 210 -10.44 -0.58 5.17
N PHE A 211 -11.46 -0.35 4.36
CA PHE A 211 -12.83 -0.74 4.68
C PHE A 211 -13.32 -1.74 3.65
N SER A 212 -14.08 -2.73 4.10
CA SER A 212 -14.95 -3.51 3.23
C SER A 212 -16.37 -2.97 3.28
N PHE A 213 -17.12 -3.11 2.19
CA PHE A 213 -18.53 -2.83 2.11
C PHE A 213 -19.18 -3.67 1.01
N ASN A 214 -20.47 -3.94 1.12
CA ASN A 214 -21.25 -4.53 0.03
C ASN A 214 -22.02 -3.45 -0.72
N ARG A 215 -22.62 -3.80 -1.84
CA ARG A 215 -23.68 -2.99 -2.44
C ARG A 215 -25.01 -3.70 -2.33
N TYR A 216 -26.10 -2.94 -2.21
CA TYR A 216 -27.44 -3.51 -2.12
C TYR A 216 -27.83 -4.36 -3.34
N ASP A 217 -27.29 -4.05 -4.53
CA ASP A 217 -27.50 -4.78 -5.78
C ASP A 217 -26.48 -5.91 -6.02
N GLU A 218 -25.42 -5.97 -5.22
CA GLU A 218 -24.31 -6.92 -5.34
C GLU A 218 -23.93 -7.44 -3.94
N SER A 219 -24.90 -7.97 -3.19
CA SER A 219 -24.73 -8.31 -1.77
C SER A 219 -23.69 -9.40 -1.51
N ASP A 220 -23.44 -10.24 -2.51
CA ASP A 220 -22.50 -11.38 -2.41
C ASP A 220 -21.05 -10.96 -2.70
N ASN A 221 -20.83 -9.71 -3.12
CA ASN A 221 -19.51 -9.17 -3.43
C ASN A 221 -19.07 -8.18 -2.34
N ASP A 222 -17.86 -8.38 -1.84
CA ASP A 222 -17.17 -7.38 -1.03
C ASP A 222 -16.43 -6.41 -1.94
N PHE A 223 -16.58 -5.12 -1.65
CA PHE A 223 -15.82 -4.04 -2.24
C PHE A 223 -14.96 -3.39 -1.17
N TYR A 224 -13.83 -2.82 -1.59
CA TYR A 224 -12.87 -2.27 -0.65
C TYR A 224 -12.60 -0.77 -0.91
N LEU A 225 -12.50 0.00 0.16
CA LEU A 225 -12.11 1.41 0.14
C LEU A 225 -10.84 1.62 0.93
N LEU A 226 -9.84 2.22 0.28
CA LEU A 226 -8.69 2.79 0.96
C LEU A 226 -8.99 4.24 1.32
N VAL A 227 -8.87 4.57 2.61
CA VAL A 227 -9.12 5.90 3.15
C VAL A 227 -7.86 6.41 3.83
N ASN A 228 -7.30 7.51 3.32
CA ASN A 228 -6.26 8.26 4.03
C ASN A 228 -6.94 9.41 4.80
N SER A 229 -6.99 9.28 6.12
CA SER A 229 -7.67 10.25 7.00
C SER A 229 -6.95 11.59 7.12
N LYS A 230 -5.63 11.61 6.91
CA LYS A 230 -4.79 12.84 6.94
C LYS A 230 -4.99 13.67 5.68
N GLU A 231 -4.94 13.02 4.52
CA GLU A 231 -5.14 13.64 3.20
C GLU A 231 -6.62 13.85 2.85
N LYS A 232 -7.54 13.27 3.63
CA LYS A 232 -8.98 13.23 3.36
C LYS A 232 -9.29 12.64 1.98
N LYS A 233 -8.55 11.61 1.60
CA LYS A 233 -8.65 10.96 0.29
C LYS A 233 -9.28 9.58 0.43
N VAL A 234 -10.19 9.26 -0.49
CA VAL A 234 -10.83 7.95 -0.59
C VAL A 234 -10.64 7.42 -2.02
N SER A 235 -10.26 6.15 -2.14
CA SER A 235 -10.16 5.44 -3.41
C SER A 235 -10.67 4.01 -3.28
N MET A 236 -11.12 3.42 -4.39
CA MET A 236 -11.34 1.98 -4.43
C MET A 236 -10.00 1.26 -4.24
N TYR A 237 -10.01 0.21 -3.43
CA TYR A 237 -8.91 -0.74 -3.35
C TYR A 237 -9.26 -1.93 -4.27
N PRO A 238 -8.31 -2.34 -5.14
CA PRO A 238 -8.54 -3.40 -6.13
C PRO A 238 -8.77 -4.77 -5.50
#